data_AF-A0A2P4QXJ8-F1
#
_entry.id   AF-A0A2P4QXJ8-F1
#
_cell.length_a   1.000
_cell.length_b   1.000
_cell.length_c   1.000
_cell.angle_alpha   90.00
_cell.angle_beta   90.00
_cell.angle_gamma   90.00
#
_symmetry.space_group_name_H-M   'P 1'
#
loop_
_entity.id
_entity.type
_entity.pdbx_description
1 polymer ?
#
loop_
_entity_poly.entity_id
_entity_poly.type
_entity_poly.pdbx_seq_one_letter_code
_entity_poly.pdbx_strand_id
1 'polypeptide(L)'
;MKPFKALHDVFDEYGHVFPQKIILGRSFIRNITKTYDIPNRIDLKSGTLESHLDKLNLSYLLTRSGNIIEKHELLDLVQNLNDDLEIIELDNIISLYEILDKEQQEKIDNIIAKYKQDNHRIIMSGITDLKDLDNNNTDHYKRINIQPSLEDENYEVIGSIISKQKNSKLKEFLLKFGLYDFNGFSAMIKTLKKTHIKIEECYILWMIIGIPSKLSVLSPRNQDLQVKYESVTLQPNQIKMKTPISLSQKYIISVNAHHSYEPINIRLVEWSESCISFQINGTTRNNSNIDLNIENIDDSNSFIMSDNDSDTQQETENNSSTNIETVVNNIECNICILRSDYKTFRIDNGDEEYPIDLIGYKLSEENFNENLTFSD
;
A
#
# COMPACT_ATOMS: atom_id res chain seq x y z
N MET A 1 6.84 -11.93 3.13
CA MET A 1 7.68 -12.61 2.10
C MET A 1 7.89 -11.67 0.92
N LYS A 2 8.95 -11.82 0.12
CA LYS A 2 9.22 -11.00 -1.09
C LYS A 2 9.00 -11.80 -2.40
N PRO A 3 7.74 -12.17 -2.72
CA PRO A 3 7.45 -13.14 -3.78
C PRO A 3 7.86 -12.67 -5.18
N PHE A 4 7.65 -11.39 -5.49
CA PHE A 4 8.01 -10.84 -6.80
C PHE A 4 9.52 -10.85 -7.03
N LYS A 5 10.31 -10.48 -6.01
CA LYS A 5 11.77 -10.55 -6.07
C LYS A 5 12.26 -11.99 -6.26
N ALA A 6 11.73 -12.93 -5.47
CA ALA A 6 12.07 -14.34 -5.62
C ALA A 6 11.74 -14.88 -7.02
N LEU A 7 10.61 -14.46 -7.60
CA LEU A 7 10.25 -14.84 -8.96
C LEU A 7 11.20 -14.23 -10.01
N HIS A 8 11.60 -12.97 -9.83
CA HIS A 8 12.58 -12.30 -10.68
C HIS A 8 13.94 -12.98 -10.61
N ASP A 9 14.42 -13.33 -9.42
CA ASP A 9 15.68 -14.03 -9.22
C ASP A 9 15.70 -15.37 -9.98
N VAL A 10 14.57 -16.10 -10.00
CA VAL A 10 14.40 -17.33 -10.78
C VAL A 10 14.46 -17.03 -12.29
N PHE A 11 13.77 -16.00 -12.78
CA PHE A 11 13.82 -15.68 -14.22
C PHE A 11 15.18 -15.13 -14.68
N ASP A 12 15.93 -14.47 -13.81
CA ASP A 12 17.31 -14.05 -14.11
C ASP A 12 18.27 -15.23 -14.19
N GLU A 13 18.06 -16.28 -13.38
CA GLU A 13 18.87 -17.50 -13.39
C GLU A 13 18.55 -18.38 -14.61
N TYR A 14 17.27 -18.60 -14.91
CA TYR A 14 16.82 -19.57 -15.92
C TYR A 14 16.44 -18.93 -17.27
N GLY A 15 16.39 -17.61 -17.34
CA GLY A 15 15.93 -16.86 -18.50
C GLY A 15 14.45 -16.44 -18.40
N HIS A 16 14.11 -15.37 -19.11
CA HIS A 16 12.76 -14.80 -19.08
C HIS A 16 11.81 -15.42 -20.11
N VAL A 17 12.36 -16.05 -21.14
CA VAL A 17 11.62 -16.56 -22.30
C VAL A 17 12.03 -17.97 -22.66
N PHE A 18 11.12 -18.70 -23.28
CA PHE A 18 11.34 -20.05 -23.76
C PHE A 18 10.92 -20.19 -25.24
N PRO A 19 11.85 -20.53 -26.14
CA PRO A 19 11.50 -20.80 -27.54
C PRO A 19 10.86 -22.19 -27.66
N GLN A 20 9.60 -22.26 -28.10
CA GLN A 20 8.95 -23.56 -28.30
C GLN A 20 9.41 -24.25 -29.59
N LYS A 21 9.99 -23.50 -30.53
CA LYS A 21 10.52 -24.03 -31.78
C LYS A 21 11.89 -23.43 -32.07
N ILE A 22 12.82 -24.31 -32.41
CA ILE A 22 14.17 -23.95 -32.79
C ILE A 22 14.38 -24.42 -34.22
N ILE A 23 14.79 -23.51 -35.10
CA ILE A 23 15.18 -23.87 -36.46
C ILE A 23 16.69 -24.02 -36.48
N LEU A 24 17.13 -25.22 -36.86
CA LEU A 24 18.54 -25.53 -37.05
C LEU A 24 18.90 -25.43 -38.52
N GLY A 25 20.07 -24.89 -38.80
CA GLY A 25 20.60 -24.76 -40.15
C GLY A 25 21.96 -24.10 -40.13
N ARG A 26 22.35 -23.52 -41.26
CA ARG A 26 23.51 -22.64 -41.37
C ARG A 26 23.03 -21.24 -41.64
N SER A 27 23.42 -20.28 -40.81
CA SER A 27 23.10 -18.88 -41.00
C SER A 27 24.36 -18.11 -41.36
N PHE A 28 24.21 -17.25 -42.36
CA PHE A 28 25.28 -16.36 -42.79
C PHE A 28 24.81 -14.93 -42.62
N ILE A 29 25.55 -14.17 -41.81
CA ILE A 29 25.29 -12.77 -41.54
C ILE A 29 26.06 -11.96 -42.57
N ARG A 30 25.39 -10.98 -43.17
CA ARG A 30 26.01 -9.98 -44.03
C ARG A 30 26.49 -8.80 -43.19
N ASN A 31 27.73 -8.37 -43.38
CA ASN A 31 28.25 -7.15 -42.75
C ASN A 31 27.84 -5.93 -43.58
N ILE A 32 26.67 -5.34 -43.28
CA ILE A 32 26.19 -4.14 -43.97
C ILE A 32 26.37 -2.93 -43.05
N THR A 33 27.11 -1.93 -43.55
CA THR A 33 27.35 -0.65 -42.86
C THR A 33 26.34 0.45 -43.24
N LYS A 34 25.43 0.20 -44.18
CA LYS A 34 24.41 1.18 -44.63
C LYS A 34 23.02 0.57 -44.72
N THR A 35 22.10 1.11 -43.94
CA THR A 35 20.64 0.87 -44.01
C THR A 35 20.08 1.49 -45.30
N TYR A 36 20.19 0.79 -46.43
CA TYR A 36 19.32 1.05 -47.58
C TYR A 36 18.16 0.06 -47.56
N ASP A 37 17.05 0.43 -48.20
CA ASP A 37 15.81 -0.33 -48.40
C ASP A 37 16.06 -1.65 -49.16
N ILE A 38 16.76 -2.58 -48.52
CA ILE A 38 16.95 -3.93 -49.03
C ILE A 38 15.75 -4.74 -48.54
N PRO A 39 14.95 -5.35 -49.42
CA PRO A 39 13.82 -6.16 -49.01
C PRO A 39 14.26 -7.25 -48.02
N ASN A 40 13.55 -7.37 -46.90
CA ASN A 40 13.85 -8.30 -45.80
C ASN A 40 13.86 -9.77 -46.23
N ARG A 41 13.29 -10.11 -47.40
CA ARG A 41 13.20 -11.48 -47.91
C ARG A 41 13.31 -11.48 -49.44
N ILE A 42 14.33 -12.14 -49.96
CA ILE A 42 14.51 -12.39 -51.40
C ILE A 42 14.32 -13.88 -51.63
N ASP A 43 13.36 -14.26 -52.47
CA ASP A 43 13.14 -15.66 -52.83
C ASP A 43 14.17 -16.07 -53.90
N LEU A 44 15.13 -16.92 -53.53
CA LEU A 44 16.24 -17.37 -54.40
C LEU A 44 15.80 -18.39 -55.46
N LYS A 45 14.57 -18.30 -55.97
CA LYS A 45 13.99 -19.33 -56.85
C LYS A 45 14.53 -19.35 -58.30
N SER A 46 15.39 -18.44 -58.71
CA SER A 46 15.81 -18.39 -60.14
C SER A 46 17.22 -17.84 -60.46
N GLY A 47 18.15 -17.75 -59.51
CA GLY A 47 19.53 -17.34 -59.79
C GLY A 47 20.56 -17.98 -58.86
N THR A 48 21.83 -18.06 -59.28
CA THR A 48 22.92 -18.49 -58.40
C THR A 48 23.06 -17.49 -57.24
N LEU A 49 23.31 -17.99 -56.02
CA LEU A 49 23.55 -17.17 -54.82
C LEU A 49 24.62 -16.09 -55.07
N GLU A 50 25.63 -16.44 -55.86
CA GLU A 50 26.69 -15.53 -56.33
C GLU A 50 26.16 -14.27 -57.02
N SER A 51 25.20 -14.42 -57.94
CA SER A 51 24.63 -13.27 -58.66
C SER A 51 23.86 -12.31 -57.75
N HIS A 52 23.35 -12.81 -56.63
CA HIS A 52 22.67 -11.98 -55.62
C HIS A 52 23.68 -11.27 -54.72
N LEU A 53 24.77 -11.94 -54.34
CA LEU A 53 25.87 -11.31 -53.59
C LEU A 53 26.53 -10.17 -54.40
N ASP A 54 26.71 -10.37 -55.70
CA ASP A 54 27.24 -9.32 -56.60
C ASP A 54 26.33 -8.10 -56.67
N LYS A 55 25.01 -8.30 -56.78
CA LYS A 55 24.01 -7.20 -56.76
C LYS A 55 24.03 -6.41 -55.46
N LEU A 56 24.34 -7.07 -54.35
CA LEU A 56 24.43 -6.44 -53.03
C LEU A 56 25.85 -5.90 -52.74
N ASN A 57 26.78 -6.03 -53.69
CA ASN A 57 28.19 -5.66 -53.54
C ASN A 57 28.84 -6.28 -52.28
N LEU A 58 28.51 -7.55 -52.00
CA LEU A 58 29.02 -8.31 -50.87
C LEU A 58 30.15 -9.23 -51.33
N SER A 59 31.37 -9.01 -50.82
CA SER A 59 32.54 -9.82 -51.12
C SER A 59 32.69 -11.06 -50.22
N TYR A 60 32.10 -11.03 -49.03
CA TYR A 60 32.12 -12.12 -48.06
C TYR A 60 30.85 -12.12 -47.20
N LEU A 61 30.59 -13.27 -46.57
CA LEU A 61 29.62 -13.42 -45.50
C LEU A 61 30.33 -13.79 -44.20
N LEU A 62 29.65 -13.62 -43.07
CA LEU A 62 30.14 -14.03 -41.76
C LEU A 62 29.31 -15.19 -41.23
N THR A 63 29.96 -16.15 -40.58
CA THR A 63 29.24 -17.10 -39.71
C THR A 63 28.72 -16.38 -38.46
N ARG A 64 27.84 -17.04 -37.70
CA ARG A 64 27.41 -16.53 -36.40
C ARG A 64 28.56 -16.35 -35.40
N SER A 65 29.63 -17.14 -35.52
CA SER A 65 30.86 -17.02 -34.74
C SER A 65 31.82 -15.91 -35.23
N GLY A 66 31.50 -15.25 -36.35
CA GLY A 66 32.31 -14.16 -36.90
C GLY A 66 33.43 -14.62 -37.86
N ASN A 67 33.45 -15.88 -38.28
CA ASN A 67 34.40 -16.35 -39.29
C ASN A 67 34.00 -15.80 -40.67
N ILE A 68 34.99 -15.36 -41.43
CA ILE A 68 34.80 -14.86 -42.80
C ILE A 68 34.65 -16.04 -43.74
N ILE A 69 33.63 -16.00 -44.59
CA ILE A 69 33.42 -16.95 -45.68
C ILE A 69 33.44 -16.17 -46.98
N GLU A 70 34.42 -16.47 -47.82
CA GLU A 70 34.55 -15.84 -49.12
C GLU A 70 33.55 -16.43 -50.13
N LYS A 71 33.25 -15.66 -51.18
CA LYS A 71 32.25 -16.03 -52.19
C LYS A 71 32.50 -17.42 -52.81
N HIS A 72 33.75 -17.77 -53.05
CA HIS A 72 34.14 -19.03 -53.69
C HIS A 72 34.02 -20.24 -52.73
N GLU A 73 34.14 -20.03 -51.42
CA GLU A 73 34.03 -21.08 -50.40
C GLU A 73 32.57 -21.43 -50.07
N LEU A 74 31.62 -20.53 -50.37
CA LEU A 74 30.18 -20.75 -50.11
C LEU A 74 29.61 -21.98 -50.83
N LEU A 75 30.03 -22.24 -52.07
CA LEU A 75 29.54 -23.39 -52.84
C LEU A 75 29.98 -24.70 -52.18
N ASP A 76 31.23 -24.78 -51.75
CA ASP A 76 31.77 -25.94 -51.03
C ASP A 76 31.09 -26.11 -49.67
N LEU A 77 30.73 -25.01 -48.99
CA LEU A 77 30.06 -25.03 -47.69
C LEU A 77 28.59 -25.45 -47.75
N VAL A 78 27.91 -25.15 -48.87
CA VAL A 78 26.51 -25.58 -49.11
C VAL A 78 26.45 -27.05 -49.55
N GLN A 79 27.47 -27.53 -50.26
CA GLN A 79 27.54 -28.92 -50.74
C GLN A 79 28.09 -29.88 -49.68
N ASN A 80 29.01 -29.42 -48.82
CA ASN A 80 29.53 -30.19 -47.69
C ASN A 80 28.72 -29.91 -46.42
N LEU A 81 27.52 -30.51 -46.36
CA LEU A 81 26.68 -30.57 -45.16
C LEU A 81 27.26 -31.56 -44.15
N ASN A 82 28.42 -31.24 -43.57
CA ASN A 82 28.86 -31.90 -42.34
C ASN A 82 28.04 -31.38 -41.14
N ASP A 83 27.97 -32.17 -40.06
CA ASP A 83 27.11 -32.07 -38.86
C ASP A 83 27.12 -30.73 -38.06
N ASP A 84 27.64 -29.64 -38.62
CA ASP A 84 27.73 -28.31 -37.99
C ASP A 84 26.41 -27.52 -38.13
N LEU A 85 25.31 -28.06 -37.58
CA LEU A 85 24.05 -27.35 -37.48
C LEU A 85 24.07 -26.36 -36.30
N GLU A 86 23.68 -25.12 -36.55
CA GLU A 86 23.50 -24.09 -35.53
C GLU A 86 22.04 -23.64 -35.44
N ILE A 87 21.68 -23.01 -34.33
CA ILE A 87 20.38 -22.33 -34.20
C ILE A 87 20.40 -21.11 -35.13
N ILE A 88 19.48 -21.06 -36.09
CA ILE A 88 19.38 -19.93 -37.03
C ILE A 88 18.17 -19.05 -36.73
N GLU A 89 17.14 -19.60 -36.11
CA GLU A 89 15.92 -18.88 -35.75
C GLU A 89 15.29 -19.49 -34.50
N LEU A 90 14.81 -18.62 -33.62
CA LEU A 90 13.95 -18.98 -32.49
C LEU A 90 12.54 -18.54 -32.86
N ASP A 91 11.62 -19.48 -32.87
CA ASP A 91 10.24 -19.28 -33.29
C ASP A 91 9.30 -19.67 -32.14
N ASN A 92 8.11 -19.06 -32.13
CA ASN A 92 7.09 -19.28 -31.11
C ASN A 92 7.64 -19.09 -29.67
N ILE A 93 8.19 -17.92 -29.40
CA ILE A 93 8.80 -17.54 -28.11
C ILE A 93 7.68 -17.19 -27.13
N ILE A 94 7.64 -17.87 -25.99
CA ILE A 94 6.72 -17.64 -24.87
C ILE A 94 7.48 -17.15 -23.63
N SER A 95 6.78 -16.65 -22.61
CA SER A 95 7.39 -16.39 -21.31
C SER A 95 7.80 -17.71 -20.66
N LEU A 96 8.93 -17.74 -19.92
CA LEU A 96 9.43 -19.01 -19.36
C LEU A 96 8.38 -19.71 -18.48
N TYR A 97 7.63 -18.96 -17.66
CA TYR A 97 6.64 -19.57 -16.76
C TYR A 97 5.42 -20.17 -17.47
N GLU A 98 5.20 -19.85 -18.75
CA GLU A 98 4.10 -20.44 -19.53
C GLU A 98 4.34 -21.93 -19.85
N ILE A 99 5.53 -22.46 -19.57
CA ILE A 99 5.80 -23.91 -19.65
C ILE A 99 5.26 -24.69 -18.44
N LEU A 100 4.95 -23.98 -17.35
CA LEU A 100 4.48 -24.58 -16.10
C LEU A 100 3.02 -25.04 -16.25
N ASP A 101 2.52 -25.82 -15.29
CA ASP A 101 1.10 -26.18 -15.28
C ASP A 101 0.21 -24.96 -14.99
N LYS A 102 -1.05 -25.05 -15.40
CA LYS A 102 -1.99 -23.92 -15.34
C LYS A 102 -2.17 -23.35 -13.93
N GLU A 103 -2.14 -24.18 -12.89
CA GLU A 103 -2.29 -23.71 -11.51
C GLU A 103 -1.10 -22.82 -11.09
N GLN A 104 0.11 -23.20 -11.50
CA GLN A 104 1.32 -22.41 -11.25
C GLN A 104 1.32 -21.11 -12.06
N GLN A 105 0.90 -21.16 -13.32
CA GLN A 105 0.75 -19.97 -14.16
C GLN A 105 -0.20 -18.96 -13.52
N GLU A 106 -1.39 -19.41 -13.07
CA GLU A 106 -2.37 -18.56 -12.39
C GLU A 106 -1.80 -17.91 -11.12
N LYS A 107 -0.99 -18.63 -10.33
CA LYS A 107 -0.32 -18.06 -9.15
C LYS A 107 0.69 -16.98 -9.53
N ILE A 108 1.48 -17.22 -10.58
CA ILE A 108 2.49 -16.27 -11.08
C ILE A 108 1.82 -15.03 -11.67
N ASP A 109 0.80 -15.21 -12.52
CA ASP A 109 0.02 -14.12 -13.11
C ASP A 109 -0.62 -13.25 -12.02
N ASN A 110 -1.16 -13.86 -10.97
CA ASN A 110 -1.70 -13.15 -9.82
C ASN A 110 -0.63 -12.31 -9.11
N ILE A 111 0.59 -12.82 -8.93
CA ILE A 111 1.71 -12.05 -8.38
C ILE A 111 2.04 -10.89 -9.30
N ILE A 112 2.30 -11.16 -10.59
CA ILE A 112 2.68 -10.14 -11.57
C ILE A 112 1.62 -9.04 -11.67
N ALA A 113 0.34 -9.39 -11.74
CA ALA A 113 -0.77 -8.44 -11.81
C ALA A 113 -0.86 -7.56 -10.56
N LYS A 114 -0.61 -8.12 -9.36
CA LYS A 114 -0.64 -7.37 -8.10
C LYS A 114 0.49 -6.36 -7.99
N TYR A 115 1.66 -6.67 -8.54
CA TYR A 115 2.83 -5.79 -8.53
C TYR A 115 2.83 -4.77 -9.68
N LYS A 116 2.13 -5.04 -10.79
CA LYS A 116 1.95 -4.05 -11.88
C LYS A 116 0.93 -2.97 -11.55
N GLN A 117 0.01 -3.22 -10.62
CA GLN A 117 -1.00 -2.26 -10.20
C GLN A 117 -0.47 -1.47 -8.99
N ASP A 118 -0.27 -0.16 -9.16
CA ASP A 118 0.10 0.76 -8.07
C ASP A 118 -1.10 1.05 -7.13
N ASN A 119 -1.74 -0.02 -6.67
CA ASN A 119 -2.86 0.01 -5.75
C ASN A 119 -2.39 -0.38 -4.35
N HIS A 120 -2.96 0.28 -3.34
CA HIS A 120 -2.76 -0.08 -1.94
C HIS A 120 -3.31 -1.49 -1.66
N ARG A 121 -2.52 -2.30 -0.95
CA ARG A 121 -2.86 -3.65 -0.51
C ARG A 121 -2.34 -3.87 0.91
N ILE A 122 -2.80 -4.96 1.53
CA ILE A 122 -2.24 -5.43 2.80
C ILE A 122 -0.86 -6.03 2.50
N ILE A 123 0.15 -5.40 3.08
CA ILE A 123 1.56 -5.79 2.93
C ILE A 123 1.94 -6.81 3.98
N MET A 124 1.47 -6.59 5.21
CA MET A 124 1.75 -7.45 6.35
C MET A 124 0.68 -7.24 7.41
N SER A 125 0.37 -8.28 8.17
CA SER A 125 -0.46 -8.20 9.37
C SER A 125 0.25 -8.82 10.57
N GLY A 126 -0.08 -8.32 11.76
CA GLY A 126 0.54 -8.81 12.98
C GLY A 126 -0.23 -8.48 14.25
N ILE A 127 0.23 -9.11 15.33
CA ILE A 127 -0.24 -8.89 16.68
C ILE A 127 0.98 -8.65 17.57
N THR A 128 0.91 -7.62 18.41
CA THR A 128 2.00 -7.26 19.32
C THR A 128 1.50 -7.26 20.76
N ASP A 129 2.18 -8.00 21.63
CA ASP A 129 1.90 -8.00 23.06
C ASP A 129 2.41 -6.73 23.76
N LEU A 130 1.65 -6.32 24.77
CA LEU A 130 1.90 -5.14 25.58
C LEU A 130 2.38 -5.48 27.00
N LYS A 131 2.87 -6.71 27.23
CA LYS A 131 3.15 -7.23 28.58
C LYS A 131 4.27 -6.49 29.33
N ASP A 132 5.10 -5.76 28.58
CA ASP A 132 6.23 -4.96 29.06
C ASP A 132 5.83 -3.52 29.45
N LEU A 133 4.57 -3.14 29.26
CA LEU A 133 4.07 -1.81 29.59
C LEU A 133 3.55 -1.74 31.04
N ASP A 134 3.84 -0.62 31.72
CA ASP A 134 3.43 -0.40 33.12
C ASP A 134 2.00 0.12 33.25
N ASN A 135 1.11 -0.66 33.88
CA ASN A 135 -0.29 -0.28 34.10
C ASN A 135 -0.51 1.05 34.87
N ASN A 136 0.51 1.57 35.56
CA ASN A 136 0.41 2.83 36.29
C ASN A 136 0.56 4.08 35.40
N ASN A 137 1.10 3.92 34.20
CA ASN A 137 1.30 5.02 33.27
C ASN A 137 0.06 5.24 32.40
N THR A 138 -0.20 6.50 32.04
CA THR A 138 -1.30 6.86 31.13
C THR A 138 -0.87 6.86 29.67
N ASP A 139 0.41 7.11 29.42
CA ASP A 139 0.98 7.28 28.10
C ASP A 139 2.09 6.26 27.90
N HIS A 140 2.04 5.57 26.76
CA HIS A 140 2.98 4.55 26.39
C HIS A 140 3.47 4.71 24.98
N TYR A 141 4.67 4.19 24.75
CA TYR A 141 5.26 4.10 23.45
C TYR A 141 5.79 2.69 23.23
N LYS A 142 5.30 2.02 22.19
CA LYS A 142 5.69 0.64 21.86
C LYS A 142 6.28 0.62 20.46
N ARG A 143 7.55 0.21 20.36
CA ARG A 143 8.17 -0.12 19.07
C ARG A 143 7.68 -1.49 18.59
N ILE A 144 7.31 -1.56 17.32
CA ILE A 144 6.87 -2.77 16.63
C ILE A 144 7.84 -3.01 15.48
N ASN A 145 8.70 -4.02 15.66
CA ASN A 145 9.63 -4.44 14.61
C ASN A 145 8.94 -5.47 13.72
N ILE A 146 9.12 -5.34 12.42
CA ILE A 146 8.56 -6.25 11.42
C ILE A 146 9.65 -7.06 10.75
N GLN A 147 9.29 -8.28 10.35
CA GLN A 147 10.18 -9.16 9.62
C GLN A 147 9.40 -9.87 8.51
N PRO A 148 9.94 -9.91 7.27
CA PRO A 148 11.15 -9.23 6.81
C PRO A 148 11.00 -7.70 6.80
N SER A 149 12.12 -6.98 6.79
CA SER A 149 12.14 -5.53 6.59
C SER A 149 11.61 -5.15 5.20
N LEU A 150 11.05 -3.94 5.11
CA LEU A 150 10.51 -3.36 3.88
C LEU A 150 11.61 -2.62 3.11
N GLU A 151 11.35 -2.34 1.83
CA GLU A 151 12.30 -1.60 0.96
C GLU A 151 12.08 -0.09 0.94
N ASP A 152 10.93 0.36 1.46
CA ASP A 152 10.53 1.77 1.53
C ASP A 152 9.78 1.99 2.85
N GLU A 153 9.77 3.22 3.33
CA GLU A 153 9.05 3.70 4.52
C GLU A 153 7.65 4.24 4.18
N ASN A 154 7.33 4.33 2.88
CA ASN A 154 6.04 4.79 2.36
C ASN A 154 4.94 3.72 2.50
N TYR A 155 4.60 3.42 3.75
CA TYR A 155 3.50 2.56 4.13
C TYR A 155 2.73 3.20 5.29
N GLU A 156 1.47 2.81 5.45
CA GLU A 156 0.64 3.23 6.56
C GLU A 156 0.25 2.03 7.42
N VAL A 157 0.05 2.28 8.71
CA VAL A 157 -0.44 1.27 9.64
C VAL A 157 -1.80 1.65 10.16
N ILE A 158 -2.71 0.68 10.14
CA ILE A 158 -3.97 0.75 10.88
C ILE A 158 -4.05 -0.41 11.86
N GLY A 159 -4.87 -0.23 12.89
CA GLY A 159 -4.97 -1.22 13.94
C GLY A 159 -5.79 -0.74 15.12
N SER A 160 -5.86 -1.60 16.13
CA SER A 160 -6.60 -1.34 17.36
C SER A 160 -5.98 -2.08 18.54
N ILE A 161 -6.38 -1.68 19.75
CA ILE A 161 -6.04 -2.41 20.96
C ILE A 161 -7.19 -3.36 21.29
N ILE A 162 -6.84 -4.62 21.54
CA ILE A 162 -7.79 -5.68 21.93
C ILE A 162 -7.39 -6.27 23.29
N SER A 163 -8.39 -6.69 24.06
CA SER A 163 -8.17 -7.40 25.32
C SER A 163 -7.80 -8.86 25.08
N LYS A 164 -6.79 -9.38 25.81
CA LYS A 164 -6.45 -10.81 25.85
C LYS A 164 -7.63 -11.69 26.25
N GLN A 165 -8.40 -11.24 27.23
CA GLN A 165 -9.44 -12.04 27.86
C GLN A 165 -10.73 -12.06 27.04
N LYS A 166 -11.12 -10.89 26.50
CA LYS A 166 -12.41 -10.72 25.82
C LYS A 166 -12.32 -10.82 24.30
N ASN A 167 -11.12 -10.77 23.72
CA ASN A 167 -10.89 -10.67 22.27
C ASN A 167 -11.75 -9.58 21.62
N SER A 168 -11.93 -8.46 22.33
CA SER A 168 -12.78 -7.35 21.92
C SER A 168 -11.96 -6.07 21.81
N LYS A 169 -12.30 -5.24 20.84
CA LYS A 169 -11.74 -3.89 20.69
C LYS A 169 -12.03 -3.04 21.93
N LEU A 170 -10.99 -2.36 22.42
CA LEU A 170 -11.07 -1.51 23.61
C LEU A 170 -11.21 -0.04 23.21
N LYS A 171 -12.17 0.66 23.83
CA LYS A 171 -12.44 2.09 23.59
C LYS A 171 -11.76 3.00 24.61
N GLU A 172 -11.18 2.41 25.66
CA GLU A 172 -10.50 3.04 26.78
C GLU A 172 -9.09 3.53 26.43
N PHE A 173 -8.51 2.97 25.37
CA PHE A 173 -7.19 3.31 24.88
C PHE A 173 -7.29 4.01 23.53
N LEU A 174 -6.58 5.13 23.38
CA LEU A 174 -6.29 5.74 22.10
C LEU A 174 -4.99 5.16 21.56
N LEU A 175 -4.96 5.00 20.24
CA LEU A 175 -3.84 4.42 19.52
C LEU A 175 -3.52 5.32 18.34
N LYS A 176 -2.24 5.65 18.18
CA LYS A 176 -1.70 6.33 17.01
C LYS A 176 -0.47 5.58 16.55
N PHE A 177 -0.38 5.30 15.26
CA PHE A 177 0.83 4.75 14.66
C PHE A 177 1.66 5.88 14.06
N GLY A 178 2.98 5.73 14.11
CA GLY A 178 3.91 6.69 13.54
C GLY A 178 5.36 6.26 13.73
N LEU A 179 6.29 7.17 13.43
CA LEU A 179 7.75 6.89 13.45
C LEU A 179 8.08 5.61 12.69
N TYR A 180 7.72 5.64 11.40
CA TYR A 180 7.91 4.58 10.42
C TYR A 180 9.37 4.51 9.97
N ASP A 181 9.87 3.30 9.75
CA ASP A 181 11.14 3.03 9.09
C ASP A 181 11.09 1.64 8.42
N PHE A 182 12.15 1.28 7.70
CA PHE A 182 12.23 0.00 6.98
C PHE A 182 12.14 -1.26 7.88
N ASN A 183 12.40 -1.15 9.18
CA ASN A 183 12.31 -2.25 10.15
C ASN A 183 11.00 -2.27 10.93
N GLY A 184 10.11 -1.30 10.73
CA GLY A 184 8.81 -1.25 11.36
C GLY A 184 8.46 0.13 11.88
N PHE A 185 7.57 0.18 12.85
CA PHE A 185 6.89 1.41 13.24
C PHE A 185 6.66 1.44 14.74
N SER A 186 6.09 2.53 15.23
CA SER A 186 5.79 2.66 16.64
C SER A 186 4.35 3.02 16.88
N ALA A 187 3.86 2.61 18.04
CA ALA A 187 2.52 2.88 18.52
C ALA A 187 2.58 3.74 19.77
N MET A 188 1.95 4.91 19.72
CA MET A 188 1.67 5.72 20.89
C MET A 188 0.29 5.32 21.43
N ILE A 189 0.24 4.99 22.71
CA ILE A 189 -0.98 4.53 23.38
C ILE A 189 -1.29 5.48 24.53
N LYS A 190 -2.51 5.98 24.58
CA LYS A 190 -2.97 6.87 25.66
C LYS A 190 -4.25 6.34 26.29
N THR A 191 -4.25 6.26 27.61
CA THR A 191 -5.40 5.79 28.39
C THR A 191 -6.35 6.97 28.65
N LEU A 192 -7.61 6.87 28.21
CA LEU A 192 -8.58 7.97 28.29
C LEU A 192 -9.10 8.24 29.71
N LYS A 193 -9.31 7.18 30.51
CA LYS A 193 -9.85 7.24 31.88
C LYS A 193 -9.26 6.12 32.72
N LYS A 194 -9.33 6.26 34.06
CA LYS A 194 -8.97 5.19 34.99
C LYS A 194 -9.85 3.97 34.70
N THR A 195 -9.25 2.95 34.07
CA THR A 195 -9.91 1.71 33.68
C THR A 195 -9.42 0.58 34.58
N HIS A 196 -10.26 -0.44 34.79
CA HIS A 196 -9.83 -1.68 35.44
C HIS A 196 -9.05 -2.60 34.49
N ILE A 197 -8.99 -2.24 33.21
CA ILE A 197 -8.26 -3.01 32.20
C ILE A 197 -6.77 -2.71 32.32
N LYS A 198 -6.00 -3.76 32.53
CA LYS A 198 -4.54 -3.69 32.54
C LYS A 198 -4.00 -3.73 31.12
N ILE A 199 -3.14 -2.78 30.78
CA ILE A 199 -2.54 -2.70 29.44
C ILE A 199 -1.60 -3.88 29.16
N GLU A 200 -0.93 -4.42 30.19
CA GLU A 200 -0.10 -5.62 30.07
C GLU A 200 -0.90 -6.86 29.59
N GLU A 201 -2.22 -6.84 29.80
CA GLU A 201 -3.17 -7.87 29.39
C GLU A 201 -3.85 -7.56 28.04
N CYS A 202 -3.26 -6.68 27.23
CA CYS A 202 -3.77 -6.30 25.93
C CYS A 202 -2.78 -6.64 24.79
N TYR A 203 -3.30 -6.60 23.56
CA TYR A 203 -2.53 -6.68 22.33
C TYR A 203 -2.82 -5.49 21.42
N ILE A 204 -1.84 -5.09 20.62
CA ILE A 204 -2.09 -4.28 19.43
C ILE A 204 -2.29 -5.23 18.26
N LEU A 205 -3.45 -5.12 17.63
CA LEU A 205 -3.75 -5.77 16.38
C LEU A 205 -3.50 -4.79 15.25
N TRP A 206 -2.68 -5.14 14.27
CA TRP A 206 -2.24 -4.19 13.24
C TRP A 206 -2.12 -4.80 11.85
N MET A 207 -2.24 -3.94 10.84
CA MET A 207 -1.94 -4.25 9.45
C MET A 207 -1.24 -3.08 8.76
N ILE A 208 -0.26 -3.42 7.93
CA ILE A 208 0.46 -2.52 7.05
C ILE A 208 -0.26 -2.46 5.72
N ILE A 209 -0.57 -1.24 5.29
CA ILE A 209 -1.15 -0.91 4.00
C ILE A 209 -0.09 -0.17 3.19
N GLY A 210 0.10 -0.60 1.95
CA GLY A 210 1.07 0.05 1.07
C GLY A 210 0.99 -0.48 -0.34
N ILE A 211 1.88 0.01 -1.20
CA ILE A 211 1.94 -0.41 -2.61
C ILE A 211 2.99 -1.55 -2.72
N PRO A 212 2.59 -2.77 -3.14
CA PRO A 212 3.51 -3.90 -3.20
C PRO A 212 4.75 -3.67 -4.08
N SER A 213 4.60 -2.93 -5.18
CA SER A 213 5.69 -2.58 -6.10
C SER A 213 6.80 -1.75 -5.44
N LYS A 214 6.46 -0.94 -4.43
CA LYS A 214 7.41 -0.11 -3.68
C LYS A 214 8.02 -0.83 -2.48
N LEU A 215 7.24 -1.69 -1.83
CA LEU A 215 7.63 -2.33 -0.57
C LEU A 215 8.23 -3.73 -0.76
N SER A 216 8.11 -4.29 -1.96
CA SER A 216 8.54 -5.63 -2.37
C SER A 216 7.99 -6.79 -1.55
N VAL A 217 7.10 -6.53 -0.59
CA VAL A 217 6.46 -7.48 0.30
C VAL A 217 4.95 -7.49 0.03
N LEU A 218 4.34 -8.66 0.14
CA LEU A 218 2.89 -8.83 0.07
C LEU A 218 2.46 -9.84 1.14
N SER A 219 1.32 -9.60 1.77
CA SER A 219 0.74 -10.50 2.77
C SER A 219 0.18 -11.74 2.06
N PRO A 220 0.78 -12.94 2.23
CA PRO A 220 0.30 -14.13 1.55
C PRO A 220 -1.04 -14.61 2.10
N ARG A 221 -1.36 -14.31 3.36
CA ARG A 221 -2.56 -14.82 4.04
C ARG A 221 -3.78 -13.92 3.85
N ASN A 222 -3.57 -12.65 3.49
CA ASN A 222 -4.63 -11.65 3.32
C ASN A 222 -4.76 -11.17 1.87
N GLN A 223 -4.34 -11.98 0.90
CA GLN A 223 -4.30 -11.62 -0.52
C GLN A 223 -5.66 -11.29 -1.14
N ASP A 224 -6.73 -11.84 -0.57
CA ASP A 224 -8.08 -11.75 -1.10
C ASP A 224 -8.84 -10.54 -0.52
N LEU A 225 -8.31 -9.94 0.55
CA LEU A 225 -8.87 -8.76 1.19
C LEU A 225 -8.65 -7.52 0.32
N GLN A 226 -9.75 -6.95 -0.14
CA GLN A 226 -9.73 -5.69 -0.88
C GLN A 226 -9.65 -4.51 0.08
N VAL A 227 -8.68 -3.65 -0.17
CA VAL A 227 -8.43 -2.44 0.62
C VAL A 227 -8.52 -1.22 -0.29
N LYS A 228 -9.25 -0.20 0.16
CA LYS A 228 -9.16 1.15 -0.37
C LYS A 228 -8.58 2.04 0.70
N TYR A 229 -7.59 2.83 0.29
CA TYR A 229 -6.84 3.72 1.14
C TYR A 229 -7.00 5.15 0.62
N GLU A 230 -7.24 6.08 1.53
CA GLU A 230 -7.31 7.50 1.20
C GLU A 230 -6.79 8.33 2.37
N SER A 231 -6.00 9.35 2.05
CA SER A 231 -5.55 10.37 3.02
C SER A 231 -6.45 11.59 2.84
N VAL A 232 -7.12 12.00 3.91
CA VAL A 232 -8.00 13.17 3.92
C VAL A 232 -7.60 14.14 5.02
N THR A 233 -7.81 15.42 4.78
CA THR A 233 -7.70 16.45 5.80
C THR A 233 -9.09 16.78 6.35
N LEU A 234 -9.36 16.46 7.61
CA LEU A 234 -10.60 16.79 8.29
C LEU A 234 -10.48 18.17 8.97
N GLN A 235 -11.52 18.98 8.79
CA GLN A 235 -11.64 20.29 9.45
C GLN A 235 -12.41 20.12 10.77
N PRO A 236 -12.02 20.81 11.87
CA PRO A 236 -12.69 20.69 13.17
C PRO A 236 -14.22 20.92 13.12
N ASN A 237 -14.68 21.80 12.22
CA ASN A 237 -16.09 22.19 12.09
C ASN A 237 -16.86 21.43 11.00
N GLN A 238 -16.19 20.58 10.22
CA GLN A 238 -16.78 19.79 9.14
C GLN A 238 -16.12 18.41 9.10
N ILE A 239 -16.57 17.52 9.97
CA ILE A 239 -16.00 16.18 10.09
C ILE A 239 -16.79 15.20 9.21
N LYS A 240 -16.86 15.51 7.93
CA LYS A 240 -17.41 14.61 6.90
C LYS A 240 -16.36 14.35 5.86
N MET A 241 -16.46 13.20 5.20
CA MET A 241 -15.56 12.79 4.13
C MET A 241 -16.37 12.13 3.03
N LYS A 242 -16.16 12.57 1.79
CA LYS A 242 -16.61 11.84 0.60
C LYS A 242 -15.78 10.57 0.44
N THR A 243 -16.43 9.45 0.19
CA THR A 243 -15.74 8.16 0.09
C THR A 243 -15.23 7.93 -1.33
N PRO A 244 -14.11 7.21 -1.51
CA PRO A 244 -13.54 6.95 -2.83
C PRO A 244 -14.31 5.86 -3.58
N ILE A 245 -15.21 5.16 -2.89
CA ILE A 245 -16.06 4.09 -3.40
C ILE A 245 -17.45 4.18 -2.78
N SER A 246 -18.43 3.61 -3.47
CA SER A 246 -19.76 3.41 -2.90
C SER A 246 -19.70 2.42 -1.74
N LEU A 247 -20.13 2.86 -0.56
CA LEU A 247 -20.19 2.04 0.64
C LEU A 247 -21.48 1.23 0.68
N SER A 248 -21.42 0.10 1.39
CA SER A 248 -22.60 -0.67 1.77
C SER A 248 -22.43 -1.24 3.17
N GLN A 249 -23.48 -1.88 3.69
CA GLN A 249 -23.38 -2.62 4.93
C GLN A 249 -22.24 -3.64 4.86
N LYS A 250 -21.61 -3.94 6.01
CA LYS A 250 -20.45 -4.84 6.13
C LYS A 250 -19.13 -4.27 5.61
N TYR A 251 -19.06 -3.02 5.16
CA TYR A 251 -17.74 -2.39 5.08
C TYR A 251 -17.19 -2.10 6.47
N ILE A 252 -15.87 -2.05 6.59
CA ILE A 252 -15.16 -1.74 7.82
C ILE A 252 -14.26 -0.54 7.55
N ILE A 253 -14.42 0.50 8.38
CA ILE A 253 -13.66 1.74 8.28
C ILE A 253 -12.67 1.79 9.42
N SER A 254 -11.38 1.94 9.11
CA SER A 254 -10.35 2.19 10.10
C SER A 254 -9.68 3.54 9.80
N VAL A 255 -9.34 4.27 10.85
CA VAL A 255 -8.81 5.63 10.76
C VAL A 255 -7.56 5.70 11.63
N ASN A 256 -6.44 6.12 11.04
CA ASN A 256 -5.27 6.57 11.78
C ASN A 256 -5.16 8.09 11.63
N ALA A 257 -5.25 8.81 12.76
CA ALA A 257 -5.31 10.26 12.77
C ALA A 257 -3.94 10.85 13.16
N HIS A 258 -3.41 11.68 12.28
CA HIS A 258 -2.19 12.42 12.45
C HIS A 258 -2.53 13.88 12.71
N HIS A 259 -2.65 14.23 13.98
CA HIS A 259 -2.70 15.63 14.36
C HIS A 259 -1.98 15.84 15.67
N SER A 260 -1.08 16.83 15.66
CA SER A 260 -0.13 17.10 16.75
C SER A 260 0.70 15.87 17.15
N TYR A 261 1.34 15.94 18.31
CA TYR A 261 2.13 14.84 18.88
C TYR A 261 1.29 13.80 19.62
N GLU A 262 0.01 14.07 19.91
CA GLU A 262 -0.85 13.18 20.71
C GLU A 262 -1.80 12.33 19.87
N PRO A 263 -2.25 11.16 20.38
CA PRO A 263 -3.31 10.39 19.75
C PRO A 263 -4.67 11.06 19.98
N ILE A 264 -5.55 10.99 18.99
CA ILE A 264 -6.87 11.66 19.01
C ILE A 264 -7.99 10.63 19.03
N ASN A 265 -9.06 10.94 19.76
CA ASN A 265 -10.27 10.13 19.79
C ASN A 265 -11.18 10.48 18.62
N ILE A 266 -10.96 9.83 17.47
CA ILE A 266 -11.84 9.94 16.29
C ILE A 266 -12.75 8.71 16.25
N ARG A 267 -14.06 8.95 16.09
CA ARG A 267 -15.07 7.89 16.02
C ARG A 267 -15.98 8.11 14.82
N LEU A 268 -16.29 7.03 14.10
CA LEU A 268 -17.31 7.06 13.07
C LEU A 268 -18.68 7.20 13.73
N VAL A 269 -19.51 8.11 13.23
CA VAL A 269 -20.86 8.38 13.74
C VAL A 269 -21.90 7.81 12.79
N GLU A 270 -21.92 8.31 11.56
CA GLU A 270 -22.87 7.90 10.52
C GLU A 270 -22.17 7.66 9.17
N TRP A 271 -22.82 6.93 8.30
CA TRP A 271 -22.39 6.72 6.91
C TRP A 271 -23.58 6.73 5.94
N SER A 272 -23.30 7.08 4.70
CA SER A 272 -24.17 6.88 3.54
C SER A 272 -23.39 6.20 2.43
N GLU A 273 -24.01 5.95 1.27
CA GLU A 273 -23.33 5.31 0.14
C GLU A 273 -22.08 6.07 -0.32
N SER A 274 -21.98 7.38 -0.10
CA SER A 274 -20.86 8.20 -0.61
C SER A 274 -20.19 9.09 0.43
N CYS A 275 -20.59 8.99 1.71
CA CYS A 275 -20.11 9.90 2.74
C CYS A 275 -19.97 9.18 4.09
N ILE A 276 -18.97 9.58 4.86
CA ILE A 276 -18.78 9.17 6.26
C ILE A 276 -18.70 10.43 7.11
N SER A 277 -19.37 10.42 8.27
CA SER A 277 -19.20 11.43 9.31
C SER A 277 -18.44 10.88 10.51
N PHE A 278 -17.57 11.70 11.08
CA PHE A 278 -16.87 11.38 12.30
C PHE A 278 -17.18 12.39 13.42
N GLN A 279 -16.91 11.97 14.64
CA GLN A 279 -16.88 12.81 15.83
C GLN A 279 -15.47 12.78 16.39
N ILE A 280 -14.93 13.96 16.69
CA ILE A 280 -13.64 14.12 17.34
C ILE A 280 -13.91 14.58 18.77
N ASN A 281 -13.49 13.77 19.74
CA ASN A 281 -13.56 14.17 21.15
C ASN A 281 -12.18 14.70 21.56
N GLY A 282 -12.12 15.95 21.99
CA GLY A 282 -10.87 16.58 22.42
C GLY A 282 -10.17 15.79 23.51
N THR A 283 -8.87 15.53 23.32
CA THR A 283 -8.01 15.00 24.39
C THR A 283 -7.52 16.18 25.22
N THR A 284 -8.23 16.51 26.29
CA THR A 284 -7.83 17.57 27.21
C THR A 284 -6.53 17.21 27.91
N ARG A 285 -5.42 17.83 27.48
CA ARG A 285 -4.36 18.31 28.39
C ARG A 285 -3.43 19.30 27.69
N ASN A 286 -3.79 20.59 27.76
CA ASN A 286 -2.96 21.67 28.31
C ASN A 286 -3.71 23.00 28.19
N ASN A 287 -3.99 23.62 29.34
CA ASN A 287 -4.33 25.03 29.61
C ASN A 287 -4.47 26.01 28.41
N SER A 288 -5.49 25.81 27.59
CA SER A 288 -6.31 26.90 27.10
C SER A 288 -7.75 26.42 27.15
N ASN A 289 -8.59 27.13 27.90
CA ASN A 289 -10.02 26.91 27.89
C ASN A 289 -10.52 27.13 26.47
N ILE A 290 -10.70 26.04 25.73
CA ILE A 290 -11.62 26.00 24.61
C ILE A 290 -12.63 24.92 24.98
N ASP A 291 -13.55 25.34 25.85
CA ASP A 291 -14.83 24.69 25.96
C ASP A 291 -15.48 24.78 24.57
N LEU A 292 -15.58 23.65 23.88
CA LEU A 292 -16.57 23.50 22.82
C LEU A 292 -17.92 23.37 23.52
N ASN A 293 -18.46 24.51 23.97
CA ASN A 293 -19.80 24.61 24.51
C ASN A 293 -20.79 24.20 23.42
N ILE A 294 -21.32 22.99 23.55
CA ILE A 294 -22.61 22.63 22.99
C ILE A 294 -23.63 23.42 23.81
N GLU A 295 -24.22 24.45 23.21
CA GLU A 295 -25.33 25.20 23.78
C GLU A 295 -26.50 24.24 24.06
N ASN A 296 -26.66 23.87 25.33
CA ASN A 296 -27.98 23.58 25.90
C ASN A 296 -28.34 24.80 26.74
N ILE A 297 -29.13 25.70 26.16
CA ILE A 297 -29.87 26.71 26.91
C ILE A 297 -31.04 25.98 27.56
N ASP A 298 -31.00 25.83 28.88
CA ASP A 298 -32.20 25.83 29.72
C ASP A 298 -31.84 26.35 31.12
N ASP A 299 -32.34 27.56 31.38
CA ASP A 299 -32.71 28.22 32.63
C ASP A 299 -32.16 27.69 33.97
N SER A 300 -31.38 28.54 34.67
CA SER A 300 -31.86 29.23 35.90
C SER A 300 -30.73 29.93 36.68
N ASN A 301 -30.87 31.26 36.78
CA ASN A 301 -30.49 32.15 37.88
C ASN A 301 -29.19 31.91 38.69
N SER A 302 -28.19 32.73 38.36
CA SER A 302 -27.04 33.06 39.21
C SER A 302 -27.44 33.95 40.40
N PHE A 303 -27.07 33.55 41.61
CA PHE A 303 -26.78 34.47 42.71
C PHE A 303 -25.26 34.65 42.80
N ILE A 304 -24.75 35.84 42.51
CA ILE A 304 -23.39 36.26 42.85
C ILE A 304 -23.51 37.28 43.97
N MET A 305 -22.95 36.95 45.14
CA MET A 305 -22.58 37.93 46.16
C MET A 305 -21.18 38.44 45.83
N SER A 306 -21.12 39.74 45.58
CA SER A 306 -19.91 40.56 45.53
C SER A 306 -19.21 40.57 46.88
N ASP A 307 -17.90 40.69 46.88
CA ASP A 307 -17.24 41.70 47.70
C ASP A 307 -16.01 42.24 46.96
N ASN A 308 -16.04 43.56 46.79
CA ASN A 308 -15.01 44.40 46.23
C ASN A 308 -13.95 44.68 47.29
N ASP A 309 -12.71 44.89 46.86
CA ASP A 309 -11.88 45.95 47.42
C ASP A 309 -11.14 46.66 46.29
N SER A 310 -11.21 47.99 46.36
CA SER A 310 -10.77 49.02 45.42
C SER A 310 -9.24 49.23 45.49
N ASP A 311 -8.55 49.81 44.51
CA ASP A 311 -8.62 51.23 44.13
C ASP A 311 -8.12 51.49 42.69
N THR A 312 -8.76 52.51 42.12
CA THR A 312 -8.66 53.12 40.78
C THR A 312 -7.35 53.93 40.62
N GLN A 313 -6.76 54.08 39.42
CA GLN A 313 -7.12 55.11 38.42
C GLN A 313 -6.48 54.82 37.04
N GLN A 314 -7.35 54.83 36.01
CA GLN A 314 -7.27 55.37 34.63
C GLN A 314 -5.89 55.79 34.07
N GLU A 315 -5.55 55.71 32.78
CA GLU A 315 -6.18 55.33 31.51
C GLU A 315 -5.03 55.38 30.49
N THR A 316 -4.86 54.38 29.64
CA THR A 316 -4.58 54.63 28.21
C THR A 316 -4.80 53.34 27.43
N GLU A 317 -5.91 53.33 26.71
CA GLU A 317 -6.20 52.41 25.63
C GLU A 317 -5.02 52.36 24.65
N ASN A 318 -4.48 51.17 24.44
CA ASN A 318 -3.86 50.83 23.17
C ASN A 318 -4.39 49.47 22.76
N ASN A 319 -5.45 49.54 21.96
CA ASN A 319 -5.93 48.47 21.11
C ASN A 319 -4.78 48.00 20.20
N SER A 320 -3.99 47.03 20.65
CA SER A 320 -3.30 46.15 19.72
C SER A 320 -4.20 44.94 19.51
N SER A 321 -5.11 45.08 18.54
CA SER A 321 -5.73 44.00 17.80
C SER A 321 -4.62 43.11 17.21
N THR A 322 -4.07 42.24 18.04
CA THR A 322 -3.43 41.02 17.54
C THR A 322 -4.59 40.06 17.33
N ASN A 323 -5.06 40.03 16.09
CA ASN A 323 -5.78 38.89 15.56
C ASN A 323 -4.91 37.67 15.84
N ILE A 324 -5.16 36.98 16.95
CA ILE A 324 -4.78 35.58 17.07
C ILE A 324 -5.73 34.91 16.10
N GLU A 325 -5.31 34.77 14.85
CA GLU A 325 -5.86 33.77 13.94
C GLU A 325 -5.98 32.49 14.78
N THR A 326 -7.22 32.12 15.10
CA THR A 326 -7.54 30.82 15.65
C THR A 326 -6.89 29.81 14.71
N VAL A 327 -5.81 29.16 15.14
CA VAL A 327 -5.13 28.17 14.32
C VAL A 327 -6.14 27.03 14.12
N VAL A 328 -6.79 27.04 12.95
CA VAL A 328 -7.65 25.96 12.51
C VAL A 328 -6.72 24.78 12.26
N ASN A 329 -6.49 23.98 13.29
CA ASN A 329 -5.59 22.86 13.17
C ASN A 329 -6.32 21.74 12.41
N ASN A 330 -6.06 21.69 11.10
CA ASN A 330 -6.40 20.59 10.22
C ASN A 330 -5.96 19.23 10.82
N ILE A 331 -6.76 18.19 10.63
CA ILE A 331 -6.42 16.83 11.06
C ILE A 331 -6.20 15.96 9.84
N GLU A 332 -4.97 15.51 9.64
CA GLU A 332 -4.66 14.53 8.59
C GLU A 332 -5.12 13.15 9.06
N CYS A 333 -5.96 12.50 8.27
CA CYS A 333 -6.52 11.19 8.56
C CYS A 333 -6.21 10.25 7.42
N ASN A 334 -5.56 9.15 7.76
CA ASN A 334 -5.39 8.03 6.86
C ASN A 334 -6.52 7.05 7.09
N ILE A 335 -7.38 6.92 6.09
CA ILE A 335 -8.60 6.13 6.16
C ILE A 335 -8.45 4.90 5.29
N CYS A 336 -8.77 3.77 5.89
CA CYS A 336 -8.79 2.48 5.23
C CYS A 336 -10.21 1.92 5.23
N ILE A 337 -10.65 1.53 4.04
CA ILE A 337 -11.96 0.94 3.78
C ILE A 337 -11.73 -0.51 3.37
N LEU A 338 -12.20 -1.42 4.22
CA LEU A 338 -12.08 -2.87 4.07
C LEU A 338 -13.47 -3.44 3.78
N ARG A 339 -13.57 -4.33 2.80
CA ARG A 339 -14.83 -5.02 2.50
C ARG A 339 -14.96 -6.28 3.38
N SER A 340 -15.97 -6.39 4.25
CA SER A 340 -16.12 -7.53 5.19
C SER A 340 -16.86 -8.75 4.63
N ASP A 341 -16.84 -8.96 3.31
CA ASP A 341 -17.18 -10.28 2.74
C ASP A 341 -16.34 -11.39 3.41
N TYR A 342 -15.15 -11.01 3.87
CA TYR A 342 -14.27 -11.79 4.71
C TYR A 342 -14.59 -11.57 6.20
N LYS A 343 -14.83 -12.67 6.92
CA LYS A 343 -15.18 -12.64 8.36
C LYS A 343 -13.96 -12.36 9.24
N THR A 344 -12.78 -12.80 8.80
CA THR A 344 -11.54 -12.75 9.56
C THR A 344 -10.42 -12.17 8.69
N PHE A 345 -9.42 -11.58 9.34
CA PHE A 345 -8.12 -11.37 8.74
C PHE A 345 -7.09 -12.24 9.49
N ARG A 346 -6.04 -12.65 8.79
CA ARG A 346 -5.07 -13.64 9.26
C ARG A 346 -3.77 -12.96 9.67
N ILE A 347 -3.10 -13.45 10.70
CA ILE A 347 -1.76 -12.99 11.07
C ILE A 347 -0.72 -13.64 10.14
N ASP A 348 0.21 -12.86 9.58
CA ASP A 348 1.22 -13.40 8.65
C ASP A 348 2.32 -14.21 9.36
N ASN A 349 2.66 -13.83 10.60
CA ASN A 349 3.71 -14.46 11.39
C ASN A 349 3.20 -15.50 12.40
N GLY A 350 1.95 -15.96 12.28
CA GLY A 350 1.34 -16.93 13.19
C GLY A 350 0.11 -17.58 12.57
N ASP A 351 -0.48 -18.58 13.24
CA ASP A 351 -1.67 -19.31 12.75
C ASP A 351 -3.00 -18.70 13.18
N GLU A 352 -2.95 -17.56 13.84
CA GLU A 352 -4.11 -16.89 14.42
C GLU A 352 -4.93 -16.14 13.36
N GLU A 353 -6.26 -16.17 13.54
CA GLU A 353 -7.21 -15.40 12.77
C GLU A 353 -8.09 -14.58 13.71
N TYR A 354 -8.36 -13.34 13.32
CA TYR A 354 -9.15 -12.41 14.12
C TYR A 354 -10.31 -11.84 13.29
N PRO A 355 -11.48 -11.59 13.92
CA PRO A 355 -12.55 -10.85 13.27
C PRO A 355 -12.06 -9.49 12.76
N ILE A 356 -12.36 -9.19 11.50
CA ILE A 356 -11.85 -7.97 10.83
C ILE A 356 -12.44 -6.69 11.43
N ASP A 357 -13.62 -6.79 12.06
CA ASP A 357 -14.28 -5.69 12.77
C ASP A 357 -13.55 -5.28 14.06
N LEU A 358 -12.56 -6.05 14.52
CA LEU A 358 -11.65 -5.61 15.58
C LEU A 358 -10.72 -4.49 15.13
N ILE A 359 -10.31 -4.44 13.85
CA ILE A 359 -9.38 -3.41 13.33
C ILE A 359 -10.07 -2.06 13.14
N GLY A 360 -11.33 -2.08 12.71
CA GLY A 360 -12.06 -0.88 12.31
C GLY A 360 -13.41 -0.74 12.99
N TYR A 361 -14.29 -0.02 12.33
CA TYR A 361 -15.69 0.15 12.69
C TYR A 361 -16.55 -0.42 11.58
N LYS A 362 -17.44 -1.34 11.93
CA LYS A 362 -18.31 -2.02 10.97
C LYS A 362 -19.51 -1.14 10.63
N LEU A 363 -19.73 -0.92 9.34
CA LEU A 363 -20.91 -0.24 8.83
C LEU A 363 -22.14 -1.15 8.95
N SER A 364 -23.21 -0.58 9.51
CA SER A 364 -24.45 -1.28 9.86
C SER A 364 -25.66 -0.42 9.52
N GLU A 365 -26.86 -0.97 9.68
CA GLU A 365 -28.09 -0.19 9.49
C GLU A 365 -28.29 0.84 10.60
N GLU A 366 -27.82 0.56 11.82
CA GLU A 366 -27.98 1.43 12.99
C GLU A 366 -27.30 2.80 12.84
N ASN A 367 -26.27 2.88 12.00
CA ASN A 367 -25.47 4.08 11.75
C ASN A 367 -25.58 4.56 10.29
N PHE A 368 -26.56 4.06 9.54
CA PHE A 368 -26.83 4.49 8.18
C PHE A 368 -27.72 5.75 8.17
N ASN A 369 -27.33 6.76 7.40
CA ASN A 369 -28.10 7.98 7.21
C ASN A 369 -28.16 8.33 5.72
N GLU A 370 -29.29 8.06 5.07
CA GLU A 370 -29.49 8.35 3.64
C GLU A 370 -29.40 9.85 3.32
N ASN A 371 -29.71 10.72 4.29
CA ASN A 371 -29.61 12.17 4.12
C ASN A 371 -28.19 12.70 4.32
N LEU A 372 -27.23 11.85 4.72
CA LEU A 372 -25.83 12.25 4.87
C LEU A 372 -25.20 12.42 3.48
N THR A 373 -25.11 13.67 3.04
CA THR A 373 -24.46 14.05 1.79
C THR A 373 -23.18 14.85 2.06
N PHE A 374 -22.27 14.82 1.09
CA PHE A 374 -21.10 15.69 1.03
C PHE A 374 -21.40 16.78 0.00
N SER A 375 -21.45 18.03 0.44
CA SER A 375 -21.66 19.20 -0.43
C SER A 375 -20.28 19.74 -0.82
N ASP A 376 -20.01 19.85 -2.11
CA ASP A 376 -18.75 20.43 -2.63
C ASP A 376 -18.67 21.94 -2.40
#